data_AF-A0A505HTV4-F1
#
_entry.id   AF-A0A505HTV4-F1
#
_cell.length_a   1.000
_cell.length_b   1.000
_cell.length_c   1.000
_cell.angle_alpha   90.00
_cell.angle_beta   90.00
_cell.angle_gamma   90.00
#
_symmetry.space_group_name_H-M   'P 1'
#
loop_
_entity.id
_entity.type
_entity.pdbx_description
1 polymer ?
#
loop_
_entity_poly.entity_id
_entity_poly.type
_entity_poly.pdbx_seq_one_letter_code
_entity_poly.pdbx_strand_id
1 'polypeptide(L)'
;MSNFTAFYCHTDGLFRFLTNLNDYAQDETVRGLLTTWMQSRLSVWWMRSYFSSVKLQRLLPSIPLPRILQGQPKSLHERRVEIMSIMCDSHYLSNSCILRHWDCEQSTETVIPEPSDAPGTDALHFHVLLAHQVQRLDRWIQHLSPAEQPLMDSASTGDITTPLRFTSHDAALNYAYYLTSCILQCQTIFCTLPPTCPTIATREGQTADPYVGLLLRIAKASPPAHHLKQNIYTIGFTNLLLTALLRTTSVSLAIEIENFVQSLADTLPTEEGGFPIYQALAVIKLINVRKMAGKDVVAVSQPVDDHGGEPKFQSYNSQAIRDLFFHGKERTGGALFKERVVIGRAGKLNGGEWRWGRGRRRPVIYVSRFDGF
;
A
#
# COMPACT_ATOMS: atom_id res chain seq x y z
N MET A 1 -2.26 29.07 5.49
CA MET A 1 -2.17 28.42 4.17
C MET A 1 -0.83 28.65 3.42
N SER A 2 0.26 29.16 4.02
CA SER A 2 1.48 29.57 3.27
C SER A 2 2.74 28.69 3.43
N ASN A 3 2.79 27.72 4.35
CA ASN A 3 4.03 27.01 4.66
C ASN A 3 4.42 25.91 3.65
N PHE A 4 3.45 25.31 2.95
CA PHE A 4 3.73 24.15 2.08
C PHE A 4 3.95 24.47 0.61
N THR A 5 3.48 25.61 0.09
CA THR A 5 3.91 26.08 -1.24
C THR A 5 5.41 26.36 -1.22
N ALA A 6 5.91 26.97 -0.13
CA ALA A 6 7.33 27.15 0.11
C ALA A 6 8.05 25.80 0.27
N PHE A 7 7.53 24.86 1.07
CA PHE A 7 8.12 23.53 1.21
C PHE A 7 8.15 22.74 -0.11
N TYR A 8 7.08 22.80 -0.91
CA TYR A 8 6.99 22.18 -2.22
C TYR A 8 7.98 22.83 -3.18
N CYS A 9 8.11 24.16 -3.15
CA CYS A 9 9.14 24.89 -3.89
C CYS A 9 10.57 24.47 -3.48
N HIS A 10 10.84 24.29 -2.19
CA HIS A 10 12.14 23.79 -1.71
C HIS A 10 12.37 22.33 -2.10
N THR A 11 11.35 21.48 -2.03
CA THR A 11 11.40 20.06 -2.42
C THR A 11 11.64 19.92 -3.92
N ASP A 12 10.94 20.73 -4.74
CA ASP A 12 11.12 20.79 -6.19
C ASP A 12 12.49 21.38 -6.56
N GLY A 13 12.91 22.45 -5.89
CA GLY A 13 14.23 23.05 -6.05
C GLY A 13 15.35 22.07 -5.72
N LEU A 14 15.22 21.34 -4.61
CA LEU A 14 16.16 20.28 -4.23
C LEU A 14 16.15 19.13 -5.24
N PHE A 15 14.97 18.71 -5.71
CA PHE A 15 14.87 17.69 -6.74
C PHE A 15 15.59 18.12 -8.02
N ARG A 16 15.28 19.31 -8.55
CA ARG A 16 15.93 19.86 -9.75
C ARG A 16 17.43 19.97 -9.58
N PHE A 17 17.89 20.51 -8.44
CA PHE A 17 19.31 20.60 -8.11
C PHE A 17 19.97 19.23 -8.15
N LEU A 18 19.43 18.26 -7.41
CA LEU A 18 19.99 16.91 -7.32
C LEU A 18 19.94 16.16 -8.66
N THR A 19 18.90 16.34 -9.47
CA THR A 19 18.83 15.75 -10.81
C THR A 19 19.77 16.42 -11.81
N ASN A 20 20.15 17.67 -11.59
CA ASN A 20 21.13 18.37 -12.43
C ASN A 20 22.56 17.94 -12.10
N LEU A 21 22.80 17.24 -11.00
CA LEU A 21 24.10 16.66 -10.66
C LEU A 21 24.43 15.37 -11.44
N ASN A 22 23.70 15.06 -12.53
CA ASN A 22 23.91 13.86 -13.34
C ASN A 22 25.36 13.70 -13.84
N ASP A 23 26.08 14.80 -14.04
CA ASP A 23 27.49 14.79 -14.46
C ASP A 23 28.45 14.25 -13.38
N TYR A 24 27.98 14.13 -12.13
CA TYR A 24 28.70 13.58 -10.98
C TYR A 24 28.30 12.13 -10.68
N ALA A 25 27.89 11.36 -11.69
CA ALA A 25 27.42 9.97 -11.51
C ALA A 25 28.41 9.02 -10.81
N GLN A 26 29.71 9.35 -10.84
CA GLN A 26 30.79 8.60 -10.19
C GLN A 26 31.08 9.07 -8.75
N ASP A 27 30.49 10.17 -8.29
CA ASP A 27 30.66 10.67 -6.93
C ASP A 27 29.73 9.91 -5.97
N GLU A 28 30.32 9.04 -5.14
CA GLU A 28 29.59 8.21 -4.16
C GLU A 28 28.85 9.06 -3.11
N THR A 29 29.26 10.30 -2.83
CA THR A 29 28.55 11.21 -1.93
C THR A 29 27.27 11.71 -2.57
N VAL A 30 27.34 12.15 -3.83
CA VAL A 30 26.16 12.59 -4.60
C VAL A 30 25.17 11.43 -4.76
N ARG A 31 25.68 10.23 -5.04
CA ARG A 31 24.87 9.01 -5.08
C ARG A 31 24.18 8.74 -3.74
N GLY A 32 24.90 8.74 -2.63
CA GLY A 32 24.33 8.51 -1.30
C GLY A 32 23.27 9.53 -0.90
N LEU A 33 23.47 10.81 -1.22
CA LEU A 33 22.48 11.88 -1.01
C LEU A 33 21.22 11.65 -1.86
N LEU A 34 21.38 11.32 -3.14
CA LEU A 34 20.27 10.99 -4.03
C LEU A 34 19.49 9.77 -3.55
N THR A 35 20.18 8.71 -3.14
CA THR A 35 19.55 7.49 -2.61
C THR A 35 18.71 7.80 -1.38
N THR A 36 19.28 8.54 -0.41
CA THR A 36 18.57 8.92 0.82
C THR A 36 17.35 9.79 0.53
N TRP A 37 17.51 10.77 -0.37
CA TRP A 37 16.42 11.64 -0.81
C TRP A 37 15.29 10.86 -1.47
N MET A 38 15.64 9.97 -2.41
CA MET A 38 14.66 9.16 -3.14
C MET A 38 13.93 8.19 -2.22
N GLN A 39 14.61 7.58 -1.25
CA GLN A 39 13.97 6.72 -0.25
C GLN A 39 12.91 7.50 0.55
N SER A 40 13.25 8.71 1.02
CA SER A 40 12.29 9.56 1.72
C SER A 40 11.10 9.94 0.84
N ARG A 41 11.35 10.31 -0.43
CA ARG A 41 10.27 10.67 -1.36
C ARG A 41 9.32 9.52 -1.64
N LEU A 42 9.87 8.32 -1.88
CA LEU A 42 9.07 7.12 -2.16
C LEU A 42 8.27 6.69 -0.91
N SER A 43 8.86 6.83 0.29
CA SER A 43 8.14 6.60 1.54
C SER A 43 6.96 7.57 1.73
N VAL A 44 7.17 8.86 1.50
CA VAL A 44 6.11 9.88 1.56
C VAL A 44 5.03 9.64 0.51
N TRP A 45 5.44 9.32 -0.72
CA TRP A 45 4.51 8.95 -1.80
C TRP A 45 3.61 7.79 -1.39
N TRP A 46 4.21 6.73 -0.84
CA TRP A 46 3.48 5.55 -0.40
C TRP A 46 2.45 5.88 0.67
N MET A 47 2.85 6.64 1.69
CA MET A 47 1.93 7.04 2.75
C MET A 47 0.74 7.80 2.18
N ARG A 48 0.96 8.80 1.30
CA ARG A 48 -0.12 9.61 0.68
C ARG A 48 -1.05 8.82 -0.24
N SER A 49 -0.60 7.68 -0.76
CA SER A 49 -1.42 6.82 -1.62
C SER A 49 -2.51 6.06 -0.85
N TYR A 50 -2.38 5.94 0.48
CA TYR A 50 -3.39 5.33 1.34
C TYR A 50 -4.19 6.41 2.07
N PHE A 51 -5.48 6.13 2.26
CA PHE A 51 -6.39 7.01 2.97
C PHE A 51 -6.51 8.42 2.34
N SER A 52 -6.34 8.52 1.03
CA SER A 52 -6.66 9.71 0.24
C SER A 52 -7.93 9.49 -0.58
N SER A 53 -8.40 10.53 -1.28
CA SER A 53 -9.55 10.44 -2.17
C SER A 53 -9.28 9.51 -3.36
N VAL A 54 -10.36 9.02 -3.99
CA VAL A 54 -10.27 8.24 -5.22
C VAL A 54 -9.53 9.03 -6.32
N LYS A 55 -9.76 10.34 -6.40
CA LYS A 55 -9.11 11.21 -7.39
C LYS A 55 -7.60 11.26 -7.18
N LEU A 56 -7.13 11.46 -5.96
CA LEU A 56 -5.69 11.50 -5.68
C LEU A 56 -5.05 10.14 -5.92
N GLN A 57 -5.66 9.03 -5.47
CA GLN A 57 -5.12 7.68 -5.68
C GLN A 57 -4.95 7.32 -7.16
N ARG A 58 -5.81 7.86 -8.04
CA ARG A 58 -5.75 7.66 -9.50
C ARG A 58 -4.82 8.61 -10.24
N LEU A 59 -4.52 9.77 -9.67
CA LEU A 59 -3.72 10.82 -10.29
C LEU A 59 -2.36 11.01 -9.62
N LEU A 60 -2.00 10.16 -8.66
CA LEU A 60 -0.75 10.28 -7.93
C LEU A 60 0.43 10.04 -8.88
N PRO A 61 1.28 11.05 -9.14
CA PRO A 61 2.29 10.95 -10.19
C PRO A 61 3.39 9.96 -9.79
N SER A 62 3.88 9.18 -10.77
CA SER A 62 5.11 8.39 -10.59
C SER A 62 6.29 9.27 -10.23
N ILE A 63 7.19 8.75 -9.39
CA ILE A 63 8.44 9.44 -9.04
C ILE A 63 9.55 8.90 -9.96
N PRO A 64 10.03 9.68 -10.93
CA PRO A 64 11.08 9.21 -11.83
C PRO A 64 12.39 9.00 -11.05
N LEU A 65 13.04 7.86 -11.28
CA LEU A 65 14.38 7.61 -10.77
C LEU A 65 15.39 8.52 -11.50
N PRO A 66 16.27 9.24 -10.77
CA PRO A 66 17.38 9.98 -11.37
C PRO A 66 18.29 9.05 -12.18
N ARG A 67 18.84 9.54 -13.32
CA ARG A 67 19.69 8.73 -14.21
C ARG A 67 20.88 8.09 -13.50
N ILE A 68 21.46 8.77 -12.51
CA ILE A 68 22.56 8.24 -11.69
C ILE A 68 22.18 6.93 -10.97
N LEU A 69 20.92 6.80 -10.57
CA LEU A 69 20.38 5.63 -9.89
C LEU A 69 19.71 4.64 -10.85
N GLN A 70 19.70 4.93 -12.16
CA GLN A 70 19.27 4.00 -13.19
C GLN A 70 20.47 3.13 -13.58
N GLY A 71 20.28 1.81 -13.61
CA GLY A 71 21.35 0.85 -13.91
C GLY A 71 21.50 -0.17 -12.78
N GLN A 72 22.66 -0.81 -12.67
CA GLN A 72 22.89 -1.81 -11.64
C GLN A 72 23.14 -1.15 -10.28
N PRO A 73 22.28 -1.39 -9.27
CA PRO A 73 22.42 -0.78 -7.96
C PRO A 73 23.65 -1.32 -7.22
N LYS A 74 24.52 -0.43 -6.75
CA LYS A 74 25.80 -0.77 -6.10
C LYS A 74 25.65 -1.11 -4.62
N SER A 75 24.68 -0.51 -3.94
CA SER A 75 24.46 -0.67 -2.50
C SER A 75 23.09 -1.25 -2.17
N LEU A 76 22.94 -1.74 -0.94
CA LEU A 76 21.66 -2.22 -0.40
C LEU A 76 20.58 -1.12 -0.45
N HIS A 77 20.97 0.13 -0.16
CA HIS A 77 20.04 1.27 -0.15
C HIS A 77 19.67 1.72 -1.57
N GLU A 78 20.57 1.60 -2.54
CA GLU A 78 20.23 1.82 -3.95
C GLU A 78 19.23 0.76 -4.44
N ARG A 79 19.45 -0.52 -4.09
CA ARG A 79 18.48 -1.59 -4.35
C ARG A 79 17.13 -1.31 -3.70
N ARG A 80 17.12 -0.76 -2.48
CA ARG A 80 15.90 -0.33 -1.78
C ARG A 80 15.13 0.72 -2.57
N VAL A 81 15.81 1.76 -3.06
CA VAL A 81 15.18 2.83 -3.85
C VAL A 81 14.59 2.27 -5.13
N GLU A 82 15.31 1.39 -5.82
CA GLU A 82 14.81 0.76 -7.04
C GLU A 82 13.55 -0.07 -6.77
N ILE A 83 13.57 -0.94 -5.75
CA ILE A 83 12.39 -1.78 -5.46
C ILE A 83 11.20 -0.96 -4.96
N MET A 84 11.45 0.07 -4.15
CA MET A 84 10.39 1.00 -3.73
C MET A 84 9.79 1.75 -4.93
N SER A 85 10.59 2.13 -5.93
CA SER A 85 10.09 2.74 -7.16
C SER A 85 9.20 1.77 -7.94
N ILE A 86 9.63 0.52 -8.13
CA ILE A 86 8.83 -0.52 -8.80
C ILE A 86 7.51 -0.75 -8.03
N MET A 87 7.58 -0.84 -6.70
CA MET A 87 6.43 -1.04 -5.83
C MET A 87 5.42 0.11 -5.92
N CYS A 88 5.90 1.37 -5.89
CA CYS A 88 5.05 2.55 -6.00
C CYS A 88 4.39 2.63 -7.38
N ASP A 89 5.13 2.44 -8.47
CA ASP A 89 4.56 2.42 -9.82
C ASP A 89 3.55 1.28 -9.98
N SER A 90 3.86 0.09 -9.47
CA SER A 90 2.93 -1.06 -9.50
C SER A 90 1.64 -0.75 -8.72
N HIS A 91 1.76 -0.08 -7.57
CA HIS A 91 0.62 0.36 -6.78
C HIS A 91 -0.24 1.36 -7.55
N TYR A 92 0.37 2.38 -8.15
CA TYR A 92 -0.33 3.38 -8.94
C TYR A 92 -1.09 2.76 -10.10
N LEU A 93 -0.44 1.93 -10.92
CA LEU A 93 -1.06 1.30 -12.08
C LEU A 93 -2.21 0.37 -11.65
N SER A 94 -1.99 -0.39 -10.58
CA SER A 94 -2.98 -1.31 -10.03
C SER A 94 -4.19 -0.58 -9.46
N ASN A 95 -3.98 0.37 -8.54
CA ASN A 95 -5.09 1.11 -7.95
C ASN A 95 -5.81 1.98 -8.98
N SER A 96 -5.10 2.58 -9.94
CA SER A 96 -5.73 3.41 -10.97
C SER A 96 -6.67 2.60 -11.85
N CYS A 97 -6.29 1.36 -12.18
CA CYS A 97 -7.16 0.45 -12.92
C CYS A 97 -8.36 0.01 -12.06
N ILE A 98 -8.15 -0.40 -10.80
CA ILE A 98 -9.23 -0.85 -9.89
C ILE A 98 -10.24 0.27 -9.58
N LEU A 99 -9.77 1.46 -9.24
CA LEU A 99 -10.63 2.54 -8.75
C LEU A 99 -11.48 3.17 -9.84
N ARG A 100 -11.17 2.94 -11.12
CA ARG A 100 -12.00 3.40 -12.25
C ARG A 100 -13.43 2.85 -12.20
N HIS A 101 -13.63 1.67 -11.64
CA HIS A 101 -14.97 1.09 -11.51
C HIS A 101 -15.89 1.88 -10.58
N TRP A 102 -15.34 2.76 -9.74
CA TRP A 102 -16.06 3.63 -8.82
C TRP A 102 -15.88 5.12 -9.12
N ASP A 103 -15.35 5.43 -10.30
CA ASP A 103 -15.25 6.78 -10.84
C ASP A 103 -16.60 7.21 -11.41
N CYS A 104 -17.55 7.43 -10.50
CA CYS A 104 -18.86 7.95 -10.85
C CYS A 104 -19.20 9.05 -9.84
N GLU A 105 -18.45 10.15 -9.91
CA GLU A 105 -19.06 11.44 -9.66
C GLU A 105 -19.41 12.03 -11.03
N GLN A 106 -20.71 12.18 -11.25
CA GLN A 106 -21.30 13.02 -12.27
C GLN A 106 -20.79 14.45 -12.09
N SER A 107 -19.60 14.78 -12.57
CA SER A 107 -19.26 16.17 -12.84
C SER A 107 -20.06 16.58 -14.07
N THR A 108 -21.18 17.25 -13.82
CA THR A 108 -21.83 18.16 -14.78
C THR A 108 -20.94 19.40 -15.00
N GLU A 109 -19.66 19.17 -15.25
CA GLU A 109 -18.74 20.17 -15.76
C GLU A 109 -18.25 19.64 -17.10
N THR A 110 -18.60 20.38 -18.15
CA THR A 110 -18.17 20.18 -19.52
C THR A 110 -16.64 20.24 -19.59
N VAL A 111 -15.99 19.12 -19.37
CA VAL A 111 -14.59 18.92 -19.72
C VAL A 111 -14.56 18.35 -21.13
N ILE A 112 -13.83 19.06 -21.98
CA ILE A 112 -13.57 18.75 -23.38
C ILE A 112 -13.14 17.27 -23.50
N PRO A 113 -13.72 16.47 -24.42
CA PRO A 113 -13.31 15.09 -24.60
C PRO A 113 -11.89 15.05 -25.16
N GLU A 114 -10.92 14.62 -24.35
CA GLU A 114 -9.63 14.13 -24.87
C GLU A 114 -9.81 12.73 -25.47
N PRO A 115 -8.98 12.36 -26.46
CA PRO A 115 -9.38 11.38 -27.47
C PRO A 115 -9.34 9.93 -26.95
N SER A 116 -10.51 9.28 -27.10
CA SER A 116 -10.76 7.83 -27.06
C SER A 116 -11.15 7.20 -25.71
N ASP A 117 -12.34 7.58 -25.22
CA ASP A 117 -13.14 6.81 -24.25
C ASP A 117 -13.73 5.52 -24.89
N ALA A 118 -12.86 4.63 -25.38
CA ALA A 118 -13.26 3.24 -25.62
C ALA A 118 -12.93 2.42 -24.35
N PRO A 119 -13.93 1.80 -23.68
CA PRO A 119 -13.75 1.14 -22.37
C PRO A 119 -12.80 -0.06 -22.33
N GLY A 120 -12.07 -0.37 -23.41
CA GLY A 120 -11.08 -1.44 -23.51
C GLY A 120 -9.63 -1.01 -23.78
N THR A 121 -9.37 0.19 -24.32
CA THR A 121 -8.02 0.62 -24.72
C THR A 121 -7.13 0.94 -23.51
N ASP A 122 -7.78 1.33 -22.43
CA ASP A 122 -7.17 1.99 -21.29
C ASP A 122 -6.78 1.02 -20.17
N ALA A 123 -7.55 -0.06 -19.98
CA ALA A 123 -7.18 -1.18 -19.12
C ALA A 123 -6.00 -1.98 -19.73
N LEU A 124 -6.00 -2.13 -21.06
CA LEU A 124 -4.88 -2.74 -21.79
C LEU A 124 -3.60 -1.89 -21.63
N HIS A 125 -3.72 -0.56 -21.67
CA HIS A 125 -2.60 0.34 -21.42
C HIS A 125 -1.97 0.12 -20.04
N PHE A 126 -2.78 0.08 -18.97
CA PHE A 126 -2.26 -0.23 -17.63
C PHE A 126 -1.66 -1.63 -17.52
N HIS A 127 -2.25 -2.62 -18.18
CA HIS A 127 -1.71 -3.98 -18.20
C HIS A 127 -0.30 -4.00 -18.84
N VAL A 128 -0.11 -3.30 -19.96
CA VAL A 128 1.19 -3.18 -20.63
C VAL A 128 2.21 -2.47 -19.74
N LEU A 129 1.83 -1.36 -19.11
CA LEU A 129 2.70 -0.65 -18.17
C LEU A 129 3.05 -1.50 -16.94
N LEU A 130 2.11 -2.28 -16.43
CA LEU A 130 2.33 -3.17 -15.29
C LEU A 130 3.27 -4.32 -15.69
N ALA A 131 3.15 -4.86 -16.90
CA ALA A 131 4.10 -5.85 -17.43
C ALA A 131 5.53 -5.30 -17.52
N HIS A 132 5.71 -4.00 -17.84
CA HIS A 132 7.02 -3.37 -17.76
C HIS A 132 7.56 -3.31 -16.33
N GLN A 133 6.71 -3.09 -15.32
CA GLN A 133 7.12 -3.15 -13.91
C GLN A 133 7.47 -4.58 -13.46
N VAL A 134 6.79 -5.60 -13.96
CA VAL A 134 7.16 -7.02 -13.75
C VAL A 134 8.56 -7.28 -14.28
N GLN A 135 8.88 -6.83 -15.51
CA GLN A 135 10.23 -6.98 -16.07
C GLN A 135 11.31 -6.24 -15.29
N ARG A 136 10.99 -5.09 -14.69
CA ARG A 136 11.91 -4.40 -13.76
C ARG A 136 12.11 -5.21 -12.48
N LEU A 137 11.03 -5.79 -11.95
CA LEU A 137 11.07 -6.62 -10.75
C LEU A 137 11.90 -7.89 -10.95
N ASP A 138 11.74 -8.56 -12.11
CA ASP A 138 12.52 -9.74 -12.50
C ASP A 138 14.02 -9.41 -12.59
N ARG A 139 14.37 -8.25 -13.16
CA ARG A 139 15.75 -7.79 -13.17
C ARG A 139 16.25 -7.52 -11.76
N TRP A 140 15.46 -6.88 -10.92
CA TRP A 140 15.86 -6.58 -9.55
C TRP A 140 16.19 -7.86 -8.75
N ILE A 141 15.35 -8.89 -8.82
CA ILE A 141 15.57 -10.15 -8.08
C ILE A 141 16.77 -10.93 -8.63
N GLN A 142 17.03 -10.89 -9.94
CA GLN A 142 18.20 -11.53 -10.56
C GLN A 142 19.54 -10.92 -10.09
N HIS A 143 19.55 -9.64 -9.74
CA HIS A 143 20.75 -8.95 -9.26
C HIS A 143 20.86 -8.92 -7.72
N LEU A 144 19.97 -9.63 -7.02
CA LEU A 144 19.99 -9.67 -5.56
C LEU A 144 21.19 -10.49 -5.07
N SER A 145 22.01 -9.89 -4.20
CA SER A 145 23.18 -10.57 -3.65
C SER A 145 22.75 -11.78 -2.79
N PRO A 146 23.55 -12.86 -2.69
CA PRO A 146 23.22 -14.00 -1.84
C PRO A 146 23.01 -13.64 -0.37
N ALA A 147 23.69 -12.59 0.13
CA ALA A 147 23.53 -12.10 1.49
C ALA A 147 22.15 -11.47 1.75
N GLU A 148 21.45 -11.02 0.71
CA GLU A 148 20.13 -10.42 0.79
C GLU A 148 19.00 -11.42 0.47
N GLN A 149 19.33 -12.66 0.15
CA GLN A 149 18.35 -13.72 -0.07
C GLN A 149 17.82 -14.28 1.26
N PRO A 150 16.60 -14.84 1.27
CA PRO A 150 16.07 -15.53 2.43
C PRO A 150 16.95 -16.70 2.84
N LEU A 151 17.17 -16.84 4.15
CA LEU A 151 17.84 -18.00 4.75
C LEU A 151 16.87 -19.17 4.71
N MET A 152 17.05 -20.07 3.73
CA MET A 152 16.23 -21.26 3.57
C MET A 152 16.76 -22.36 4.50
N ASP A 153 16.03 -22.64 5.58
CA ASP A 153 16.23 -23.87 6.35
C ASP A 153 15.55 -25.03 5.62
N SER A 154 16.26 -26.14 5.41
CA SER A 154 15.79 -27.32 4.66
C SER A 154 14.51 -27.98 5.22
N ALA A 155 14.04 -27.55 6.39
CA ALA A 155 12.81 -28.01 7.06
C ALA A 155 11.60 -27.06 6.90
N SER A 156 11.74 -25.92 6.21
CA SER A 156 10.79 -24.79 6.23
C SER A 156 9.83 -24.70 5.04
N THR A 157 9.61 -25.82 4.34
CA THR A 157 8.75 -25.88 3.15
C THR A 157 7.28 -26.04 3.54
N GLY A 158 6.58 -24.91 3.66
CA GLY A 158 5.13 -24.85 3.36
C GLY A 158 4.22 -24.33 4.46
N ASP A 159 4.69 -24.18 5.70
CA ASP A 159 3.85 -23.62 6.77
C ASP A 159 4.01 -22.10 6.91
N ILE A 160 2.87 -21.38 6.89
CA ILE A 160 2.80 -19.95 7.15
C ILE A 160 3.24 -19.56 8.57
N THR A 161 3.24 -20.52 9.50
CA THR A 161 3.71 -20.29 10.87
C THR A 161 5.23 -20.21 10.96
N THR A 162 5.96 -20.79 9.99
CA THR A 162 7.43 -20.85 10.05
C THR A 162 8.02 -19.52 9.56
N PRO A 163 8.71 -18.75 10.41
CA PRO A 163 9.21 -17.44 10.00
C PRO A 163 10.30 -17.53 8.93
N LEU A 164 10.31 -16.57 8.00
CA LEU A 164 11.30 -16.48 6.92
C LEU A 164 12.39 -15.48 7.30
N ARG A 165 13.61 -15.98 7.57
CA ARG A 165 14.70 -15.20 8.15
C ARG A 165 15.65 -14.66 7.09
N PHE A 166 16.34 -13.57 7.43
CA PHE A 166 17.35 -12.92 6.60
C PHE A 166 18.57 -12.60 7.47
N THR A 167 19.71 -12.35 6.82
CA THR A 167 20.96 -11.94 7.47
C THR A 167 20.85 -10.57 8.17
N SER A 168 19.97 -9.70 7.68
CA SER A 168 19.72 -8.37 8.21
C SER A 168 18.25 -7.98 8.02
N HIS A 169 17.76 -7.06 8.86
CA HIS A 169 16.43 -6.47 8.70
C HIS A 169 16.30 -5.67 7.40
N ASP A 170 17.37 -5.00 6.99
CA ASP A 170 17.39 -4.24 5.76
C ASP A 170 17.18 -5.12 4.52
N ALA A 171 17.78 -6.32 4.50
CA ALA A 171 17.53 -7.34 3.48
C ALA A 171 16.09 -7.87 3.54
N ALA A 172 15.60 -8.20 4.74
CA ALA A 172 14.23 -8.65 4.95
C ALA A 172 13.21 -7.61 4.43
N LEU A 173 13.45 -6.33 4.70
CA LEU A 173 12.58 -5.24 4.29
C LEU A 173 12.60 -5.01 2.78
N ASN A 174 13.79 -5.05 2.15
CA ASN A 174 13.90 -4.98 0.69
C ASN A 174 13.14 -6.14 0.02
N TYR A 175 13.26 -7.35 0.56
CA TYR A 175 12.53 -8.52 0.07
C TYR A 175 11.01 -8.40 0.33
N ALA A 176 10.60 -7.76 1.42
CA ALA A 176 9.19 -7.45 1.69
C ALA A 176 8.60 -6.47 0.65
N TYR A 177 9.37 -5.47 0.20
CA TYR A 177 8.98 -4.59 -0.91
C TYR A 177 8.88 -5.35 -2.24
N TYR A 178 9.77 -6.33 -2.46
CA TYR A 178 9.67 -7.26 -3.59
C TYR A 178 8.37 -8.06 -3.56
N LEU A 179 8.05 -8.73 -2.45
CA LEU A 179 6.81 -9.48 -2.31
C LEU A 179 5.57 -8.60 -2.46
N THR A 180 5.60 -7.39 -1.91
CA THR A 180 4.51 -6.42 -2.06
C THR A 180 4.33 -6.01 -3.52
N SER A 181 5.43 -5.86 -4.27
CA SER A 181 5.38 -5.61 -5.72
C SER A 181 4.75 -6.78 -6.47
N CYS A 182 5.11 -8.03 -6.16
CA CYS A 182 4.46 -9.21 -6.73
C CYS A 182 2.93 -9.20 -6.44
N ILE A 183 2.54 -8.93 -5.19
CA ILE A 183 1.13 -8.84 -4.77
C ILE A 183 0.37 -7.78 -5.58
N LEU A 184 0.97 -6.62 -5.81
CA LEU A 184 0.35 -5.52 -6.58
C LEU A 184 0.28 -5.80 -8.08
N GLN A 185 1.22 -6.60 -8.58
CA GLN A 185 1.31 -7.04 -9.96
C GLN A 185 0.43 -8.27 -10.24
N CYS A 186 -0.07 -8.97 -9.21
CA CYS A 186 -1.06 -10.04 -9.39
C CYS A 186 -2.35 -9.46 -9.99
N GLN A 187 -2.66 -9.91 -11.19
CA GLN A 187 -3.73 -9.30 -11.97
C GLN A 187 -5.13 -9.91 -11.70
N THR A 188 -5.20 -10.97 -10.89
CA THR A 188 -6.44 -11.73 -10.64
C THR A 188 -7.58 -10.85 -10.18
N ILE A 189 -7.29 -9.79 -9.41
CA ILE A 189 -8.32 -8.85 -8.95
C ILE A 189 -8.90 -8.02 -10.10
N PHE A 190 -8.11 -7.62 -11.10
CA PHE A 190 -8.63 -6.91 -12.29
C PHE A 190 -9.58 -7.79 -13.09
N CYS A 191 -9.23 -9.06 -13.25
CA CYS A 191 -10.06 -10.03 -13.98
C CYS A 191 -11.40 -10.33 -13.29
N THR A 192 -11.51 -10.01 -12.00
CA THR A 192 -12.78 -10.17 -11.28
C THR A 192 -13.69 -8.94 -11.35
N LEU A 193 -13.21 -7.78 -11.81
CA LEU A 193 -14.01 -6.55 -11.87
C LEU A 193 -14.63 -6.37 -13.27
N PRO A 194 -15.97 -6.24 -13.40
CA PRO A 194 -16.62 -5.99 -14.70
C PRO A 194 -16.54 -4.51 -15.14
N PRO A 195 -16.54 -4.20 -16.45
CA PRO A 195 -16.46 -5.09 -17.59
C PRO A 195 -15.00 -5.29 -18.02
N THR A 196 -14.46 -6.50 -17.83
CA THR A 196 -13.08 -6.81 -18.22
C THR A 196 -12.99 -7.00 -19.74
N CYS A 197 -11.88 -6.58 -20.34
CA CYS A 197 -11.50 -6.99 -21.69
C CYS A 197 -11.29 -8.53 -21.72
N PRO A 198 -11.98 -9.30 -22.58
CA PRO A 198 -11.90 -10.77 -22.63
C PRO A 198 -10.48 -11.33 -22.81
N THR A 199 -9.60 -10.53 -23.42
CA THR A 199 -8.19 -10.88 -23.69
C THR A 199 -7.32 -10.88 -22.44
N ILE A 200 -7.71 -10.14 -21.40
CA ILE A 200 -6.98 -10.07 -20.11
C ILE A 200 -7.40 -11.24 -19.22
N ALA A 201 -8.70 -11.54 -19.17
CA ALA A 201 -9.29 -12.63 -18.37
C ALA A 201 -8.74 -14.04 -18.70
N THR A 202 -8.19 -14.24 -19.89
CA THR A 202 -7.65 -15.53 -20.36
C THR A 202 -6.18 -15.76 -20.00
N ARG A 203 -5.45 -14.76 -19.47
CA ARG A 203 -3.99 -14.83 -19.25
C ARG A 203 -3.55 -15.18 -17.82
N GLU A 204 -4.45 -15.41 -16.87
CA GLU A 204 -4.08 -15.34 -15.44
C GLU A 204 -4.42 -16.58 -14.61
N GLY A 205 -3.44 -17.03 -13.81
CA GLY A 205 -3.57 -18.15 -12.88
C GLY A 205 -2.80 -18.00 -11.57
N GLN A 206 -2.24 -16.82 -11.26
CA GLN A 206 -1.48 -16.61 -10.02
C GLN A 206 -2.19 -15.69 -9.05
N THR A 207 -2.66 -16.25 -7.94
CA THR A 207 -3.25 -15.50 -6.83
C THR A 207 -2.17 -14.76 -6.03
N ALA A 208 -2.54 -13.66 -5.37
CA ALA A 208 -1.62 -12.92 -4.49
C ALA A 208 -1.29 -13.67 -3.19
N ASP A 209 -2.15 -14.62 -2.78
CA ASP A 209 -2.11 -15.30 -1.48
C ASP A 209 -0.77 -15.96 -1.12
N PRO A 210 -0.04 -16.65 -2.03
CA PRO A 210 1.27 -17.22 -1.71
C PRO A 210 2.28 -16.14 -1.31
N TYR A 211 2.29 -15.00 -2.00
CA TYR A 211 3.17 -13.88 -1.69
C TYR A 211 2.78 -13.20 -0.38
N VAL A 212 1.47 -13.09 -0.10
CA VAL A 212 0.95 -12.59 1.19
C VAL A 212 1.42 -13.48 2.35
N GLY A 213 1.35 -14.80 2.17
CA GLY A 213 1.86 -15.77 3.14
C GLY A 213 3.36 -15.61 3.39
N LEU A 214 4.16 -15.44 2.35
CA LEU A 214 5.60 -15.16 2.49
C LEU A 214 5.86 -13.83 3.22
N LEU A 215 5.13 -12.77 2.89
CA LEU A 215 5.27 -11.46 3.55
C LEU A 215 4.99 -11.55 5.06
N LEU A 216 3.95 -12.30 5.45
CA LEU A 216 3.66 -12.59 6.86
C LEU A 216 4.78 -13.35 7.55
N ARG A 217 5.39 -14.34 6.88
CA ARG A 217 6.52 -15.10 7.43
C ARG A 217 7.74 -14.20 7.68
N ILE A 218 7.99 -13.21 6.82
CA ILE A 218 9.05 -12.21 7.04
C ILE A 218 8.70 -11.33 8.24
N ALA A 219 7.48 -10.80 8.28
CA ALA A 219 7.03 -9.93 9.36
C ALA A 219 7.08 -10.63 10.73
N LYS A 220 6.81 -11.94 10.78
CA LYS A 220 6.88 -12.75 12.01
C LYS A 220 8.29 -13.22 12.38
N ALA A 221 9.31 -12.97 11.54
CA ALA A 221 10.66 -13.46 11.76
C ALA A 221 11.42 -12.72 12.87
N SER A 222 10.91 -11.57 13.32
CA SER A 222 11.50 -10.80 14.41
C SER A 222 10.42 -10.34 15.40
N PRO A 223 10.80 -10.01 16.65
CA PRO A 223 9.86 -9.46 17.62
C PRO A 223 9.28 -8.13 17.14
N PRO A 224 8.00 -7.82 17.46
CA PRO A 224 7.34 -6.57 17.06
C PRO A 224 8.17 -5.31 17.34
N ALA A 225 8.77 -5.21 18.54
CA ALA A 225 9.60 -4.07 18.96
C ALA A 225 10.79 -3.79 18.02
N HIS A 226 11.31 -4.81 17.35
CA HIS A 226 12.42 -4.67 16.41
C HIS A 226 12.00 -3.90 15.15
N HIS A 227 10.84 -4.26 14.58
CA HIS A 227 10.28 -3.58 13.41
C HIS A 227 9.99 -2.11 13.71
N LEU A 228 9.43 -1.83 14.88
CA LEU A 228 9.08 -0.49 15.33
C LEU A 228 10.30 0.42 15.42
N LYS A 229 11.42 -0.09 15.94
CA LYS A 229 12.68 0.66 16.05
C LYS A 229 13.36 0.84 14.69
N GLN A 230 13.30 -0.15 13.81
CA GLN A 230 14.09 -0.15 12.57
C GLN A 230 13.34 0.43 11.37
N ASN A 231 12.02 0.57 11.45
CA ASN A 231 11.20 1.13 10.38
C ASN A 231 10.85 2.61 10.57
N ILE A 232 11.60 3.39 11.35
CA ILE A 232 11.24 4.79 11.65
C ILE A 232 11.21 5.69 10.40
N TYR A 233 12.07 5.41 9.41
CA TYR A 233 12.21 6.23 8.17
C TYR A 233 12.03 5.40 6.89
N THR A 234 11.22 4.34 6.97
CA THR A 234 10.93 3.44 5.85
C THR A 234 9.43 3.14 5.79
N ILE A 235 8.98 2.47 4.74
CA ILE A 235 7.63 1.92 4.71
C ILE A 235 7.63 0.65 5.58
N GLY A 236 6.94 0.70 6.72
CA GLY A 236 6.89 -0.40 7.70
C GLY A 236 5.98 -1.56 7.28
N PHE A 237 6.10 -2.69 7.99
CA PHE A 237 5.35 -3.91 7.70
C PHE A 237 3.84 -3.72 7.87
N THR A 238 3.39 -2.87 8.80
CA THR A 238 1.98 -2.55 8.99
C THR A 238 1.32 -2.08 7.69
N ASN A 239 1.98 -1.18 6.95
CA ASN A 239 1.47 -0.66 5.68
C ASN A 239 1.53 -1.72 4.57
N LEU A 240 2.63 -2.48 4.47
CA LEU A 240 2.76 -3.54 3.47
C LEU A 240 1.69 -4.63 3.67
N LEU A 241 1.39 -4.98 4.92
CA LEU A 241 0.36 -5.96 5.26
C LEU A 241 -1.05 -5.41 5.03
N LEU A 242 -1.30 -4.12 5.24
CA LEU A 242 -2.55 -3.48 4.83
C LEU A 242 -2.75 -3.57 3.31
N THR A 243 -1.72 -3.29 2.52
CA THR A 243 -1.74 -3.47 1.06
C THR A 243 -2.03 -4.92 0.67
N ALA A 244 -1.35 -5.87 1.32
CA ALA A 244 -1.55 -7.30 1.12
C ALA A 244 -2.98 -7.73 1.46
N LEU A 245 -3.56 -7.17 2.53
CA LEU A 245 -4.93 -7.44 2.93
C LEU A 245 -5.95 -7.01 1.88
N LEU A 246 -5.73 -5.89 1.17
CA LEU A 246 -6.58 -5.43 0.07
C LEU A 246 -6.46 -6.31 -1.18
N ARG A 247 -5.48 -7.22 -1.23
CA ARG A 247 -5.21 -8.08 -2.39
C ARG A 247 -5.44 -9.56 -2.14
N THR A 248 -5.47 -10.00 -0.88
CA THR A 248 -5.77 -11.40 -0.54
C THR A 248 -7.27 -11.68 -0.59
N THR A 249 -7.68 -12.85 -1.06
CA THR A 249 -9.06 -13.35 -0.90
C THR A 249 -9.14 -14.37 0.25
N SER A 250 -8.02 -14.84 0.78
CA SER A 250 -7.98 -15.75 1.90
C SER A 250 -8.36 -15.07 3.22
N VAL A 251 -9.44 -15.55 3.83
CA VAL A 251 -9.88 -15.10 5.17
C VAL A 251 -8.87 -15.51 6.24
N SER A 252 -8.22 -16.67 6.08
CA SER A 252 -7.19 -17.14 7.01
C SER A 252 -5.98 -16.20 7.04
N LEU A 253 -5.46 -15.83 5.86
CA LEU A 253 -4.36 -14.85 5.76
C LEU A 253 -4.75 -13.49 6.34
N ALA A 254 -5.98 -13.05 6.08
CA ALA A 254 -6.52 -11.80 6.58
C ALA A 254 -6.56 -11.75 8.12
N ILE A 255 -6.95 -12.85 8.78
CA ILE A 255 -6.93 -12.99 10.24
C ILE A 255 -5.49 -12.97 10.78
N GLU A 256 -4.56 -13.65 10.11
CA GLU A 256 -3.15 -13.66 10.50
C GLU A 256 -2.51 -12.26 10.40
N ILE A 257 -2.87 -11.46 9.39
CA ILE A 257 -2.48 -10.06 9.27
C ILE A 257 -2.99 -9.25 10.46
N GLU A 258 -4.27 -9.38 10.80
CA GLU A 258 -4.86 -8.67 11.95
C GLU A 258 -4.19 -9.04 13.26
N ASN A 259 -3.95 -10.34 13.50
CA ASN A 259 -3.28 -10.81 14.71
C ASN A 259 -1.87 -10.24 14.84
N PHE A 260 -1.12 -10.20 13.73
CA PHE A 260 0.21 -9.60 13.73
C PHE A 260 0.16 -8.10 14.04
N VAL A 261 -0.69 -7.33 13.35
CA VAL A 261 -0.79 -5.87 13.59
C VAL A 261 -1.35 -5.55 14.98
N GLN A 262 -2.24 -6.40 15.52
CA GLN A 262 -2.68 -6.32 16.91
C GLN A 262 -1.50 -6.50 17.87
N SER A 263 -0.62 -7.49 17.63
CA SER A 263 0.56 -7.70 18.45
C SER A 263 1.52 -6.50 18.42
N LEU A 264 1.66 -5.83 17.27
CA LEU A 264 2.41 -4.57 17.15
C LEU A 264 1.78 -3.47 18.00
N ALA A 265 0.45 -3.28 17.88
CA ALA A 265 -0.28 -2.26 18.64
C ALA A 265 -0.17 -2.47 20.16
N ASP A 266 -0.08 -3.72 20.61
CA ASP A 266 0.06 -4.06 22.02
C ASP A 266 1.48 -3.79 22.58
N THR A 267 2.49 -3.62 21.72
CA THR A 267 3.91 -3.45 22.11
C THR A 267 4.38 -2.00 22.30
N LEU A 268 3.49 -1.00 22.22
CA LEU A 268 3.77 0.42 22.50
C LEU A 268 4.99 0.99 21.74
N PRO A 269 4.82 1.23 20.44
CA PRO A 269 4.71 2.62 20.01
C PRO A 269 3.51 2.87 19.10
N THR A 270 3.17 4.14 18.95
CA THR A 270 1.97 4.64 18.28
C THR A 270 2.04 4.55 16.75
N GLU A 271 3.24 4.49 16.17
CA GLU A 271 3.50 4.55 14.73
C GLU A 271 4.61 3.57 14.31
N GLU A 272 4.56 3.10 13.06
CA GLU A 272 5.64 2.41 12.35
C GLU A 272 5.81 3.10 10.99
N GLY A 273 7.02 3.56 10.64
CA GLY A 273 7.26 4.19 9.33
C GLY A 273 6.43 5.44 9.09
N GLY A 274 6.20 6.25 10.13
CA GLY A 274 5.35 7.44 10.06
C GLY A 274 3.84 7.15 10.04
N PHE A 275 3.43 5.88 10.09
CA PHE A 275 2.05 5.46 9.99
C PHE A 275 1.46 4.96 11.33
N PRO A 276 0.33 5.53 11.81
CA PRO A 276 -0.31 5.15 13.05
C PRO A 276 -0.84 3.72 13.04
N ILE A 277 -0.25 2.88 13.90
CA ILE A 277 -0.58 1.45 13.98
C ILE A 277 -2.02 1.26 14.41
N TYR A 278 -2.52 2.09 15.33
CA TYR A 278 -3.90 2.02 15.80
C TYR A 278 -4.92 2.33 14.70
N GLN A 279 -4.58 3.22 13.76
CA GLN A 279 -5.46 3.54 12.62
C GLN A 279 -5.43 2.41 11.60
N ALA A 280 -4.23 1.89 11.28
CA ALA A 280 -4.09 0.71 10.43
C ALA A 280 -4.92 -0.45 10.96
N LEU A 281 -4.78 -0.76 12.25
CA LEU A 281 -5.48 -1.86 12.92
C LEU A 281 -7.01 -1.69 12.87
N ALA A 282 -7.52 -0.47 13.08
CA ALA A 282 -8.95 -0.20 12.99
C ALA A 282 -9.50 -0.49 11.58
N VAL A 283 -8.76 -0.08 10.55
CA VAL A 283 -9.11 -0.31 9.14
C VAL A 283 -9.01 -1.79 8.79
N ILE A 284 -7.94 -2.47 9.21
CA ILE A 284 -7.74 -3.92 9.00
C ILE A 284 -8.92 -4.71 9.59
N LYS A 285 -9.33 -4.42 10.83
CA LYS A 285 -10.50 -5.05 11.47
C LYS A 285 -11.77 -4.85 10.65
N LEU A 286 -12.00 -3.65 10.15
CA LEU A 286 -13.15 -3.33 9.31
C LEU A 286 -13.14 -4.09 7.99
N ILE A 287 -11.98 -4.24 7.35
CA ILE A 287 -11.82 -5.03 6.13
C ILE A 287 -12.09 -6.51 6.43
N ASN A 288 -11.55 -7.04 7.52
CA ASN A 288 -11.72 -8.44 7.90
C ASN A 288 -13.17 -8.82 8.17
N VAL A 289 -13.92 -7.96 8.88
CA VAL A 289 -15.37 -8.14 9.08
C VAL A 289 -16.10 -8.33 7.74
N ARG A 290 -15.73 -7.55 6.72
CA ARG A 290 -16.33 -7.63 5.39
C ARG A 290 -15.88 -8.88 4.62
N LYS A 291 -14.60 -9.24 4.69
CA LYS A 291 -14.10 -10.49 4.10
C LYS A 291 -14.77 -11.72 4.69
N MET A 292 -14.98 -11.76 6.01
CA MET A 292 -15.73 -12.81 6.69
C MET A 292 -17.20 -12.87 6.24
N ALA A 293 -17.80 -11.73 5.90
CA ALA A 293 -19.15 -11.64 5.34
C ALA A 293 -19.20 -11.92 3.82
N GLY A 294 -18.11 -12.39 3.20
CA GLY A 294 -18.06 -12.70 1.78
C GLY A 294 -17.90 -11.48 0.86
N LYS A 295 -17.44 -10.35 1.38
CA LYS A 295 -17.15 -9.12 0.63
C LYS A 295 -15.65 -8.87 0.56
N ASP A 296 -15.08 -8.90 -0.64
CA ASP A 296 -13.69 -8.57 -0.87
C ASP A 296 -13.51 -7.06 -1.06
N VAL A 297 -12.95 -6.41 -0.04
CA VAL A 297 -12.50 -5.01 -0.13
C VAL A 297 -11.19 -4.98 -0.92
N VAL A 298 -11.15 -4.20 -1.99
CA VAL A 298 -9.99 -4.07 -2.89
C VAL A 298 -9.33 -2.69 -2.86
N ALA A 299 -10.04 -1.68 -2.35
CA ALA A 299 -9.49 -0.35 -2.12
C ALA A 299 -10.23 0.38 -0.99
N VAL A 300 -9.53 1.33 -0.37
CA VAL A 300 -10.06 2.19 0.70
C VAL A 300 -9.70 3.64 0.36
N SER A 301 -10.69 4.53 0.39
CA SER A 301 -10.48 5.96 0.15
C SER A 301 -11.13 6.81 1.23
N GLN A 302 -10.76 8.09 1.29
CA GLN A 302 -11.47 9.10 2.06
C GLN A 302 -12.48 9.87 1.18
N PRO A 303 -13.51 10.51 1.76
CA PRO A 303 -14.49 11.30 1.03
C PRO A 303 -13.88 12.55 0.38
N VAL A 304 -12.95 13.18 1.08
CA VAL A 304 -12.29 14.41 0.65
C VAL A 304 -10.80 14.19 0.85
N ASP A 305 -10.00 14.62 -0.12
CA ASP A 305 -8.59 14.81 0.16
C ASP A 305 -8.50 15.91 1.19
N ASP A 306 -7.97 15.62 2.36
CA ASP A 306 -7.57 16.68 3.28
C ASP A 306 -6.41 17.54 2.72
N HIS A 307 -6.06 17.38 1.43
CA HIS A 307 -4.84 17.79 0.75
C HIS A 307 -3.57 17.24 1.41
N GLY A 308 -3.72 16.15 2.15
CA GLY A 308 -2.75 15.66 3.09
C GLY A 308 -2.86 16.29 4.45
N GLY A 309 -3.95 16.98 4.86
CA GLY A 309 -4.19 17.60 6.16
C GLY A 309 -3.26 18.78 6.44
N GLU A 310 -3.29 19.34 7.66
CA GLU A 310 -2.03 19.87 8.23
C GLU A 310 -1.24 18.71 8.87
N PRO A 311 -0.22 18.16 8.19
CA PRO A 311 0.80 17.40 8.89
C PRO A 311 2.20 17.69 8.35
N LYS A 312 3.14 17.49 9.26
CA LYS A 312 4.57 17.46 9.02
C LYS A 312 4.88 16.28 8.09
N PHE A 313 5.85 16.47 7.21
CA PHE A 313 6.44 15.60 6.17
C PHE A 313 6.35 14.05 6.33
N GLN A 314 6.13 13.51 7.54
CA GLN A 314 6.12 12.07 7.84
C GLN A 314 5.13 11.61 8.95
N SER A 315 4.24 12.45 9.50
CA SER A 315 3.40 12.03 10.65
C SER A 315 1.92 12.03 10.31
N TYR A 316 1.34 10.83 10.15
CA TYR A 316 -0.10 10.63 9.97
C TYR A 316 -0.90 10.79 11.28
N ASN A 317 -0.24 10.83 12.46
CA ASN A 317 -0.92 11.02 13.75
C ASN A 317 -1.76 12.30 13.86
N SER A 318 -1.52 13.33 13.05
CA SER A 318 -2.36 14.54 13.03
C SER A 318 -3.60 14.43 12.14
N GLN A 319 -3.74 13.37 11.34
CA GLN A 319 -4.93 13.09 10.56
C GLN A 319 -5.77 12.02 11.23
N ALA A 320 -6.94 12.40 11.76
CA ALA A 320 -7.90 11.42 12.25
C ALA A 320 -8.69 10.82 11.08
N ILE A 321 -8.37 9.58 10.70
CA ILE A 321 -9.17 8.81 9.75
C ILE A 321 -10.53 8.50 10.39
N ARG A 322 -11.57 9.23 10.00
CA ARG A 322 -12.93 9.10 10.54
C ARG A 322 -13.92 8.55 9.54
N ASP A 323 -13.93 9.11 8.34
CA ASP A 323 -14.83 8.71 7.26
C ASP A 323 -14.03 8.01 6.17
N LEU A 324 -14.45 6.80 5.81
CA LEU A 324 -13.84 5.99 4.78
C LEU A 324 -14.90 5.51 3.79
N PHE A 325 -14.48 5.31 2.55
CA PHE A 325 -15.21 4.54 1.55
C PHE A 325 -14.46 3.25 1.26
N PHE A 326 -15.17 2.14 1.35
CA PHE A 326 -14.67 0.83 1.00
C PHE A 326 -15.20 0.47 -0.38
N HIS A 327 -14.29 0.12 -1.27
CA HIS A 327 -14.59 -0.28 -2.64
C HIS A 327 -14.25 -1.75 -2.79
N GLY A 328 -15.16 -2.53 -3.36
CA GLY A 328 -15.00 -3.97 -3.36
C GLY A 328 -16.05 -4.72 -4.16
N LYS A 329 -15.93 -6.04 -4.09
CA LYS A 329 -16.80 -6.97 -4.80
C LYS A 329 -17.38 -8.00 -3.83
N GLU A 330 -18.65 -8.33 -4.00
CA GLU A 330 -19.27 -9.46 -3.29
C GLU A 330 -18.86 -10.77 -3.96
N ARG A 331 -18.39 -11.75 -3.18
CA ARG A 331 -18.02 -13.08 -3.70
C ARG A 331 -19.21 -13.79 -4.33
N THR A 332 -20.37 -13.64 -3.70
CA THR A 332 -21.66 -14.11 -4.20
C THR A 332 -22.19 -13.14 -5.24
N GLY A 333 -22.39 -13.59 -6.48
CA GLY A 333 -22.98 -12.78 -7.56
C GLY A 333 -22.03 -11.76 -8.21
N GLY A 334 -20.92 -11.41 -7.56
CA GLY A 334 -19.88 -10.59 -8.15
C GLY A 334 -20.22 -9.10 -8.27
N ALA A 335 -21.25 -8.64 -7.57
CA ALA A 335 -21.66 -7.25 -7.57
C ALA A 335 -20.59 -6.35 -6.95
N LEU A 336 -20.35 -5.21 -7.58
CA LEU A 336 -19.48 -4.17 -7.04
C LEU A 336 -20.21 -3.40 -5.94
N PHE A 337 -19.50 -3.00 -4.89
CA PHE A 337 -20.04 -2.17 -3.82
C PHE A 337 -19.12 -0.99 -3.50
N LYS A 338 -19.74 0.10 -3.05
CA LYS A 338 -19.11 1.25 -2.40
C LYS A 338 -19.83 1.49 -1.09
N GLU A 339 -19.13 1.33 0.03
CA GLU A 339 -19.72 1.45 1.37
C GLU A 339 -19.03 2.56 2.15
N ARG A 340 -19.80 3.50 2.72
CA ARG A 340 -19.28 4.49 3.66
C ARG A 340 -19.15 3.86 5.05
N VAL A 341 -17.99 4.02 5.66
CA VAL A 341 -17.65 3.48 6.98
C VAL A 341 -17.16 4.61 7.86
N VAL A 342 -17.71 4.70 9.08
CA VAL A 342 -17.34 5.73 10.06
C VAL A 342 -16.61 5.09 11.23
N ILE A 343 -15.37 5.50 11.48
CA ILE A 343 -14.57 5.08 12.62
C ILE A 343 -14.93 5.98 13.82
N GLY A 344 -15.82 5.49 14.68
CA GLY A 344 -16.23 6.18 15.91
C GLY A 344 -15.17 6.10 17.03
N ARG A 345 -15.09 7.14 17.87
CA ARG A 345 -14.48 7.01 19.21
C ARG A 345 -15.46 6.28 20.13
N ALA A 346 -14.95 5.42 21.00
CA ALA A 346 -15.75 4.81 22.06
C ALA A 346 -16.30 5.92 22.99
N GLY A 347 -17.57 6.29 22.83
CA GLY A 347 -18.27 7.21 23.72
C GLY A 347 -19.25 8.15 23.03
N LYS A 348 -20.55 7.85 23.21
CA LYS A 348 -21.75 8.66 22.94
C LYS A 348 -22.23 8.75 21.48
N LEU A 349 -23.19 7.89 21.15
CA LEU A 349 -24.35 8.24 20.31
C LEU A 349 -25.57 7.42 20.80
N ASN A 350 -26.53 8.15 21.36
CA ASN A 350 -27.96 7.92 21.60
C ASN A 350 -28.51 6.49 21.86
N GLY A 351 -28.88 6.25 23.12
CA GLY A 351 -30.25 5.75 23.42
C GLY A 351 -30.51 4.25 23.56
N GLY A 352 -29.48 3.38 23.52
CA GLY A 352 -29.67 1.95 23.82
C GLY A 352 -28.68 1.45 24.86
N GLU A 353 -29.15 1.17 26.07
CA GLU A 353 -28.35 0.46 27.08
C GLU A 353 -27.99 -0.94 26.57
N TRP A 354 -26.70 -1.20 26.39
CA TRP A 354 -26.17 -2.56 26.26
C TRP A 354 -25.31 -2.86 27.49
N ARG A 355 -25.68 -3.92 28.22
CA ARG A 355 -24.99 -4.34 29.44
C ARG A 355 -23.69 -5.06 29.10
N TRP A 356 -22.64 -4.63 29.81
CA TRP A 356 -21.26 -5.07 29.66
C TRP A 356 -20.96 -6.34 30.47
N GLY A 357 -20.46 -7.38 29.82
CA GLY A 357 -19.71 -8.45 30.48
C GLY A 357 -18.30 -7.97 30.81
N ARG A 358 -17.86 -8.10 32.06
CA ARG A 358 -16.59 -7.59 32.60
C ARG A 358 -15.39 -8.23 31.89
N GLY A 359 -14.49 -7.41 31.32
CA GLY A 359 -13.10 -7.81 31.04
C GLY A 359 -12.46 -7.17 29.81
N ARG A 360 -11.55 -6.21 30.05
CA ARG A 360 -10.58 -5.56 29.13
C ARG A 360 -11.16 -4.67 28.00
N ARG A 361 -10.79 -3.38 28.09
CA ARG A 361 -11.22 -2.25 27.25
C ARG A 361 -10.82 -2.49 25.77
N ARG A 362 -11.79 -2.53 24.86
CA ARG A 362 -11.63 -2.58 23.40
C ARG A 362 -12.38 -1.39 22.76
N PRO A 363 -11.89 -0.78 21.67
CA PRO A 363 -12.66 0.19 20.90
C PRO A 363 -13.82 -0.50 20.16
N VAL A 364 -15.02 0.08 20.25
CA VAL A 364 -16.23 -0.37 19.54
C VAL A 364 -16.33 0.40 18.21
N ILE A 365 -16.58 -0.32 17.13
CA ILE A 365 -16.67 0.18 15.76
C ILE A 365 -18.15 0.22 15.36
N TYR A 366 -18.63 1.36 14.84
CA TYR A 366 -20.01 1.52 14.37
C TYR A 366 -20.07 1.39 12.84
N VAL A 367 -21.05 0.63 12.33
CA VAL A 367 -21.37 0.54 10.89
C VAL A 367 -22.73 1.18 10.69
N SER A 368 -22.77 2.33 10.04
CA SER A 368 -24.01 2.97 9.59
C SER A 368 -24.32 2.46 8.19
N ARG A 369 -25.32 1.59 8.03
CA ARG A 369 -25.96 1.40 6.71
C ARG A 369 -26.74 2.67 6.40
N PHE A 370 -26.37 3.34 5.32
CA PHE A 370 -27.21 4.38 4.73
C PHE A 370 -28.03 3.70 3.63
N ASP A 371 -29.29 3.40 3.93
CA ASP A 371 -30.28 3.01 2.94
C ASP A 371 -31.06 4.30 2.54
N GLY A 372 -30.92 4.73 1.29
CA GLY A 372 -31.64 5.85 0.64
C GLY A 372 -30.69 6.99 0.17
N PHE A 373 -30.71 7.50 -1.06
CA PHE A 373 -31.59 7.35 -2.24
C PHE A 373 -30.71 7.37 -3.50
#